data_AF-A0A958RMD1-F1
#
_entry.id   AF-A0A958RMD1-F1
#
_cell.length_a   1.000
_cell.length_b   1.000
_cell.length_c   1.000
_cell.angle_alpha   90.00
_cell.angle_beta   90.00
_cell.angle_gamma   90.00
#
_symmetry.space_group_name_H-M   'P 1'
#
loop_
_entity.id
_entity.type
_entity.pdbx_description
1 polymer ?
#
loop_
_entity_poly.entity_id
_entity_poly.type
_entity_poly.pdbx_seq_one_letter_code
_entity_poly.pdbx_strand_id
1 'polypeptide(L)'
;MTQFRKIGGIAVSVLFVACVSPQKVEVAVEPTVETALRPHTVQKYTDDLNLEGLNAQILEHIRFFRARPQKLKGELRFGPDQVRVETYIKSLEAFREKLNEVKKSPGASEQSLLEGFLPEHFDCYQVQGDGRWGEAFITSYYDPIIKANYKPTAEHPRPIYTNPRDMVLVKLDEFRQVFPRWSIFNMSEQKSSAPIARGRLLKRNGVQLVFPFYSRFELDTLGMMRGQKLELAYADPIDIFVMQIQGSGTLEFPDGKRLRIGYASQNGHPYFAIGKLLKDRIPTERMSMQAIVSEMRNMSSEDA
;
A
#
# COMPACT_ATOMS: atom_id res chain seq x y z
N MET A 1 52.49 67.45 36.01
CA MET A 1 52.75 66.03 35.66
C MET A 1 52.12 65.18 36.75
N THR A 2 50.91 64.66 36.52
CA THR A 2 50.24 63.78 37.48
C THR A 2 49.41 62.75 36.72
N GLN A 3 49.54 61.51 37.18
CA GLN A 3 49.27 60.26 36.50
C GLN A 3 47.79 60.00 36.16
N PHE A 4 47.58 59.34 35.02
CA PHE A 4 46.34 58.66 34.67
C PHE A 4 46.13 57.42 35.55
N ARG A 5 45.01 57.37 36.28
CA ARG A 5 44.49 56.19 36.99
C ARG A 5 43.61 55.37 36.03
N LYS A 6 43.98 54.11 35.80
CA LYS A 6 43.17 53.10 35.09
C LYS A 6 42.00 52.68 35.97
N ILE A 7 40.77 52.74 35.45
CA ILE A 7 39.58 52.12 36.04
C ILE A 7 39.33 50.82 35.26
N GLY A 8 39.56 49.68 35.92
CA GLY A 8 39.17 48.36 35.41
C GLY A 8 37.76 48.03 35.87
N GLY A 9 36.80 47.99 34.94
CA GLY A 9 35.48 47.42 35.16
C GLY A 9 35.47 45.98 34.68
N ILE A 10 35.30 45.03 35.60
CA ILE A 10 35.06 43.61 35.29
C ILE A 10 33.54 43.45 35.15
N ALA A 11 33.06 43.22 33.93
CA ALA A 11 31.70 42.81 33.67
C ALA A 11 31.62 41.28 33.80
N VAL A 12 30.96 40.78 34.83
CA VAL A 12 30.65 39.35 35.00
C VAL A 12 29.32 39.08 34.29
N SER A 13 29.40 38.55 33.07
CA SER A 13 28.23 38.04 32.34
C SER A 13 28.00 36.59 32.71
N VAL A 14 26.98 36.32 33.52
CA VAL A 14 26.50 34.95 33.82
C VAL A 14 25.57 34.52 32.68
N LEU A 15 26.07 33.66 31.78
CA LEU A 15 25.23 32.98 30.78
C LEU A 15 24.58 31.75 31.43
N PHE A 16 23.27 31.78 31.62
CA PHE A 16 22.48 30.57 31.85
C PHE A 16 22.24 29.87 30.50
N VAL A 17 23.04 28.85 30.20
CA VAL A 17 22.75 27.93 29.10
C VAL A 17 21.70 26.94 29.61
N ALA A 18 20.43 27.25 29.36
CA ALA A 18 19.38 26.25 29.49
C ALA A 18 19.51 25.29 28.30
N CYS A 19 20.08 24.10 28.55
CA CYS A 19 19.94 22.97 27.65
C CYS A 19 18.45 22.61 27.56
N VAL A 20 17.76 23.10 26.54
CA VAL A 20 16.46 22.55 26.14
C VAL A 20 16.77 21.16 25.57
N SER A 21 16.51 20.12 26.35
CA SER A 21 16.46 18.76 25.82
C SER A 21 15.44 18.75 24.68
N PRO A 22 15.77 18.23 23.48
CA PRO A 22 14.79 18.12 22.41
C PRO A 22 13.62 17.31 22.94
N GLN A 23 12.44 17.94 22.93
CA GLN A 23 11.20 17.28 23.30
C GLN A 23 11.08 16.08 22.35
N LYS A 24 11.14 14.86 22.90
CA LYS A 24 10.83 13.66 22.13
C LYS A 24 9.45 13.93 21.53
N VAL A 25 9.38 14.10 20.22
CA VAL A 25 8.11 14.00 19.51
C VAL A 25 7.60 12.61 19.87
N GLU A 26 6.54 12.53 20.68
CA GLU A 26 5.85 11.28 20.90
C GLU A 26 5.42 10.80 19.52
N VAL A 27 6.13 9.82 19.00
CA VAL A 27 5.74 9.14 17.77
C VAL A 27 4.40 8.51 18.10
N ALA A 28 3.32 9.00 17.48
CA ALA A 28 2.01 8.41 17.61
C ALA A 28 2.15 6.90 17.39
N VAL A 29 1.80 6.11 18.40
CA VAL A 29 1.87 4.66 18.32
C VAL A 29 0.81 4.24 17.32
N GLU A 30 1.23 3.66 16.18
CA GLU A 30 0.28 3.13 15.21
C GLU A 30 -0.61 2.09 15.89
N PRO A 31 -1.94 2.18 15.72
CA PRO A 31 -2.85 1.27 16.41
C PRO A 31 -2.60 -0.17 15.95
N THR A 32 -2.53 -1.07 16.92
CA THR A 32 -2.57 -2.52 16.69
C THR A 32 -3.95 -2.94 16.16
N VAL A 33 -4.08 -4.16 15.61
CA VAL A 33 -5.38 -4.69 15.17
C VAL A 33 -6.41 -4.66 16.32
N GLU A 34 -5.95 -4.86 17.55
CA GLU A 34 -6.74 -4.83 18.78
C GLU A 34 -7.22 -3.42 19.14
N THR A 35 -6.43 -2.39 18.85
CA THR A 35 -6.71 -1.00 19.28
C THR A 35 -7.24 -0.12 18.15
N ALA A 36 -7.22 -0.60 16.90
CA ALA A 36 -7.68 0.15 15.74
C ALA A 36 -9.21 0.29 15.65
N LEU A 37 -9.96 -0.51 16.42
CA LEU A 37 -11.43 -0.54 16.42
C LEU A 37 -11.95 -0.47 17.86
N ARG A 38 -13.05 0.25 18.06
CA ARG A 38 -13.82 0.24 19.31
C ARG A 38 -15.32 0.07 19.03
N PRO A 39 -16.08 -0.59 19.92
CA PRO A 39 -17.54 -0.61 19.83
C PRO A 39 -18.11 0.81 19.79
N HIS A 40 -19.11 1.02 18.94
CA HIS A 40 -19.74 2.31 18.73
C HIS A 40 -21.21 2.17 18.34
N THR A 41 -22.06 3.06 18.89
CA THR A 41 -23.46 3.14 18.50
C THR A 41 -23.63 4.17 17.40
N VAL A 42 -24.03 3.72 16.22
CA VAL A 42 -24.33 4.60 15.09
C VAL A 42 -25.66 5.31 15.35
N GLN A 43 -25.66 6.65 15.27
CA GLN A 43 -26.87 7.45 15.51
C GLN A 43 -27.88 7.37 14.36
N LYS A 44 -27.39 7.32 13.12
CA LYS A 44 -28.20 7.23 11.92
C LYS A 44 -27.42 6.54 10.81
N TYR A 45 -28.03 5.53 10.20
CA TYR A 45 -27.50 4.90 9.00
C TYR A 45 -28.05 5.64 7.77
N THR A 46 -27.18 5.88 6.79
CA THR A 46 -27.51 6.44 5.48
C THR A 46 -26.66 5.74 4.43
N ASP A 47 -27.26 5.42 3.29
CA ASP A 47 -26.56 4.88 2.13
C ASP A 47 -27.06 5.66 0.89
N ASP A 48 -26.14 6.09 0.04
CA ASP A 48 -26.41 6.80 -1.21
C ASP A 48 -26.17 5.93 -2.45
N LEU A 49 -25.87 4.63 -2.27
CA LEU A 49 -25.57 3.67 -3.32
C LEU A 49 -26.65 2.59 -3.47
N ASN A 50 -26.68 1.96 -4.64
CA ASN A 50 -27.53 0.79 -4.89
C ASN A 50 -27.01 -0.44 -4.13
N LEU A 51 -27.88 -1.04 -3.32
CA LEU A 51 -27.60 -2.23 -2.51
C LEU A 51 -27.47 -3.54 -3.32
N GLU A 52 -27.81 -3.57 -4.60
CA GLU A 52 -27.67 -4.78 -5.43
C GLU A 52 -26.21 -5.23 -5.57
N GLY A 53 -25.30 -4.28 -5.79
CA GLY A 53 -23.86 -4.55 -5.87
C GLY A 53 -23.33 -5.13 -4.56
N LEU A 54 -23.78 -4.59 -3.42
CA LEU A 54 -23.41 -5.07 -2.09
C LEU A 54 -23.80 -6.54 -1.89
N ASN A 55 -25.04 -6.93 -2.24
CA ASN A 55 -25.50 -8.31 -2.10
C ASN A 55 -24.67 -9.30 -2.93
N ALA A 56 -24.31 -8.92 -4.16
CA ALA A 56 -23.44 -9.74 -5.02
C ALA A 56 -22.02 -9.88 -4.43
N GLN A 57 -21.45 -8.81 -3.88
CA GLN A 57 -20.13 -8.86 -3.25
C GLN A 57 -20.11 -9.68 -1.96
N ILE A 58 -21.16 -9.61 -1.14
CA ILE A 58 -21.25 -10.45 0.06
C ILE A 58 -21.27 -11.94 -0.33
N LEU A 59 -21.93 -12.32 -1.43
CA LEU A 59 -21.90 -13.70 -1.92
C LEU A 59 -20.49 -14.17 -2.28
N GLU A 60 -19.72 -13.34 -2.99
CA GLU A 60 -18.31 -13.66 -3.29
C GLU A 60 -17.47 -13.77 -2.02
N HIS A 61 -17.73 -12.90 -1.04
CA HIS A 61 -17.06 -12.93 0.24
C HIS A 61 -17.33 -14.25 0.99
N ILE A 62 -18.59 -14.69 1.05
CA ILE A 62 -18.98 -15.98 1.62
C ILE A 62 -18.28 -17.14 0.88
N ARG A 63 -18.26 -17.12 -0.46
CA ARG A 63 -17.55 -18.13 -1.26
C ARG A 63 -16.06 -18.19 -0.92
N PHE A 64 -15.42 -17.02 -0.78
CA PHE A 64 -14.01 -16.93 -0.41
C PHE A 64 -13.72 -17.63 0.91
N PHE A 65 -14.51 -17.35 1.95
CA PHE A 65 -14.37 -17.95 3.28
C PHE A 65 -14.58 -19.47 3.25
N ARG A 66 -15.65 -19.92 2.59
CA ARG A 66 -15.98 -21.35 2.47
C ARG A 66 -14.92 -22.15 1.70
N ALA A 67 -14.29 -21.55 0.71
CA ALA A 67 -13.26 -22.21 -0.08
C ALA A 67 -11.90 -22.33 0.62
N ARG A 68 -11.67 -21.61 1.73
CA ARG A 68 -10.35 -21.53 2.40
C ARG A 68 -10.40 -21.66 3.93
N PRO A 69 -11.03 -22.72 4.48
CA PRO A 69 -11.18 -22.87 5.93
C PRO A 69 -9.83 -22.95 6.68
N GLN A 70 -8.76 -23.43 6.02
CA GLN A 70 -7.45 -23.61 6.66
C GLN A 70 -6.58 -22.34 6.73
N LYS A 71 -6.84 -21.31 5.92
CA LYS A 71 -6.01 -20.08 5.90
C LYS A 71 -6.39 -19.06 6.97
N LEU A 72 -7.58 -19.22 7.53
CA LEU A 72 -8.07 -18.42 8.63
C LEU A 72 -7.95 -19.31 9.85
N LYS A 73 -7.40 -18.82 10.96
CA LYS A 73 -7.24 -19.62 12.20
C LYS A 73 -8.61 -19.94 12.87
N GLY A 74 -9.69 -20.05 12.10
CA GLY A 74 -11.07 -20.18 12.55
C GLY A 74 -11.68 -18.88 13.07
N GLU A 75 -10.91 -17.79 13.22
CA GLU A 75 -11.36 -16.56 13.87
C GLU A 75 -10.96 -15.31 13.10
N LEU A 76 -11.81 -14.28 13.23
CA LEU A 76 -11.61 -12.90 12.79
C LEU A 76 -11.56 -12.01 14.03
N ARG A 77 -10.80 -10.93 13.98
CA ARG A 77 -10.66 -9.96 15.07
C ARG A 77 -11.26 -8.61 14.66
N PHE A 78 -12.09 -8.04 15.52
CA PHE A 78 -12.68 -6.72 15.38
C PHE A 78 -12.36 -5.93 16.66
N GLY A 79 -11.19 -5.31 16.70
CA GLY A 79 -10.68 -4.64 17.90
C GLY A 79 -10.52 -5.62 19.07
N PRO A 80 -11.20 -5.38 20.21
CA PRO A 80 -11.11 -6.29 21.36
C PRO A 80 -11.78 -7.64 21.08
N ASP A 81 -12.74 -7.70 20.15
CA ASP A 81 -13.60 -8.87 19.97
C ASP A 81 -13.03 -9.89 18.97
N GLN A 82 -13.29 -11.16 19.24
CA GLN A 82 -12.97 -12.27 18.35
C GLN A 82 -14.25 -12.98 17.91
N VAL A 83 -14.40 -13.15 16.60
CA VAL A 83 -15.59 -13.75 15.99
C VAL A 83 -15.16 -14.96 15.18
N ARG A 84 -15.77 -16.12 15.45
CA ARG A 84 -15.55 -17.31 14.63
C ARG A 84 -15.97 -17.06 13.19
N VAL A 85 -15.19 -17.57 12.24
CA VAL A 85 -15.48 -17.44 10.81
C VAL A 85 -16.87 -18.00 10.48
N GLU A 86 -17.31 -19.07 11.13
CA GLU A 86 -18.65 -19.62 10.93
C GLU A 86 -19.75 -18.65 11.38
N THR A 87 -19.55 -17.94 12.49
CA THR A 87 -20.49 -16.91 12.97
C THR A 87 -20.53 -15.72 12.01
N TYR A 88 -19.37 -15.30 11.52
CA TYR A 88 -19.27 -14.21 10.54
C TYR A 88 -19.93 -14.57 9.20
N ILE A 89 -19.76 -15.80 8.71
CA ILE A 89 -20.46 -16.26 7.50
C ILE A 89 -21.99 -16.21 7.72
N LYS A 90 -22.48 -16.65 8.89
CA LYS A 90 -23.91 -16.60 9.20
C LYS A 90 -24.45 -15.17 9.24
N SER A 91 -23.71 -14.21 9.78
CA SER A 91 -24.15 -12.80 9.78
C SER A 91 -24.21 -12.25 8.35
N LEU A 92 -23.24 -12.59 7.49
CA LEU A 92 -23.28 -12.25 6.07
C LEU A 92 -24.49 -12.87 5.35
N GLU A 93 -24.85 -14.11 5.66
CA GLU A 93 -26.03 -14.78 5.10
C GLU A 93 -27.33 -14.11 5.54
N ALA A 94 -27.49 -13.82 6.83
CA ALA A 94 -28.64 -13.07 7.36
C ALA A 94 -28.75 -11.68 6.73
N PHE A 95 -27.63 -10.97 6.54
CA PHE A 95 -27.65 -9.67 5.87
C PHE A 95 -28.11 -9.79 4.42
N ARG A 96 -27.67 -10.81 3.69
CA ARG A 96 -28.11 -11.04 2.30
C ARG A 96 -29.59 -11.37 2.21
N GLU A 97 -30.14 -12.14 3.16
CA GLU A 97 -31.58 -12.36 3.25
C GLU A 97 -32.33 -11.03 3.35
N LYS A 98 -31.86 -10.13 4.22
CA LYS A 98 -32.43 -8.78 4.34
C LYS A 98 -32.30 -7.98 3.05
N LEU A 99 -31.14 -8.00 2.39
CA LEU A 99 -30.94 -7.32 1.11
C LEU A 99 -31.85 -7.87 -0.01
N ASN A 100 -32.17 -9.18 0.02
CA ASN A 100 -33.11 -9.78 -0.93
C ASN A 100 -34.55 -9.32 -0.68
N GLU A 101 -34.95 -9.09 0.57
CA GLU A 101 -36.23 -8.44 0.90
C GLU A 101 -36.27 -7.01 0.35
N VAL A 102 -35.19 -6.25 0.56
CA VAL A 102 -35.08 -4.88 0.07
C VAL A 102 -35.24 -4.80 -1.45
N LYS A 103 -34.57 -5.71 -2.17
CA LYS A 103 -34.68 -5.82 -3.62
C LYS A 103 -36.11 -6.09 -4.10
N LYS A 104 -36.91 -6.87 -3.35
CA LYS A 104 -38.29 -7.23 -3.74
C LYS A 104 -39.29 -6.12 -3.49
N SER A 105 -39.08 -5.28 -2.48
CA SER A 105 -40.02 -4.20 -2.11
C SER A 105 -39.27 -2.96 -1.64
N PRO A 106 -38.65 -2.17 -2.56
CA PRO A 106 -37.85 -0.99 -2.19
C PRO A 106 -38.63 0.06 -1.38
N GLY A 107 -37.91 0.94 -0.67
CA GLY A 107 -38.50 1.98 0.18
C GLY A 107 -38.67 1.52 1.63
N ALA A 108 -39.86 1.03 2.01
CA ALA A 108 -40.15 0.65 3.40
C ALA A 108 -39.23 -0.45 3.96
N SER A 109 -38.78 -1.38 3.11
CA SER A 109 -37.82 -2.43 3.47
C SER A 109 -36.40 -1.90 3.69
N GLU A 110 -35.99 -0.87 2.94
CA GLU A 110 -34.70 -0.20 3.08
C GLU A 110 -34.65 0.60 4.38
N GLN A 111 -35.74 1.31 4.68
CA GLN A 111 -35.91 1.95 5.99
C GLN A 111 -35.86 0.91 7.12
N SER A 112 -36.56 -0.23 6.98
CA SER A 112 -36.48 -1.35 7.93
C SER A 112 -35.07 -1.93 8.08
N LEU A 113 -34.27 -1.93 7.01
CA LEU A 113 -32.87 -2.35 7.07
C LEU A 113 -32.05 -1.36 7.93
N LEU A 114 -32.14 -0.06 7.64
CA LEU A 114 -31.31 0.98 8.25
C LEU A 114 -31.72 1.29 9.69
N GLU A 115 -33.02 1.36 9.98
CA GLU A 115 -33.55 1.81 11.28
C GLU A 115 -33.85 0.65 12.26
N GLY A 116 -33.89 -0.59 11.76
CA GLY A 116 -34.16 -1.77 12.58
C GLY A 116 -33.07 -2.82 12.48
N PHE A 117 -32.95 -3.48 11.32
CA PHE A 117 -32.13 -4.69 11.18
C PHE A 117 -30.64 -4.46 11.49
N LEU A 118 -30.03 -3.37 10.99
CA LEU A 118 -28.63 -3.06 11.29
C LEU A 118 -28.38 -2.81 12.78
N PRO A 119 -29.07 -1.87 13.46
CA PRO A 119 -28.88 -1.65 14.90
C PRO A 119 -29.20 -2.87 15.78
N GLU A 120 -30.15 -3.73 15.39
CA GLU A 120 -30.57 -4.88 16.20
C GLU A 120 -29.69 -6.12 16.03
N HIS A 121 -29.06 -6.29 14.87
CA HIS A 121 -28.34 -7.53 14.53
C HIS A 121 -26.83 -7.37 14.28
N PHE A 122 -26.32 -6.13 14.20
CA PHE A 122 -24.91 -5.89 13.90
C PHE A 122 -24.24 -5.00 14.95
N ASP A 123 -23.13 -5.50 15.47
CA ASP A 123 -22.19 -4.68 16.24
C ASP A 123 -21.48 -3.70 15.31
N CYS A 124 -21.50 -2.42 15.66
CA CYS A 124 -20.79 -1.39 14.92
C CYS A 124 -19.50 -1.01 15.63
N TYR A 125 -18.45 -0.81 14.84
CA TYR A 125 -17.14 -0.43 15.32
C TYR A 125 -16.70 0.86 14.66
N GLN A 126 -16.19 1.79 15.46
CA GLN A 126 -15.56 3.00 14.96
C GLN A 126 -14.06 2.75 14.80
N VAL A 127 -13.50 3.20 13.68
CA VAL A 127 -12.06 3.10 13.37
C VAL A 127 -11.27 4.24 14.00
N GLN A 128 -10.02 3.97 14.35
CA GLN A 128 -9.03 4.98 14.73
C GLN A 128 -8.15 5.34 13.52
N GLY A 129 -8.15 6.62 13.15
CA GLY A 129 -7.25 7.17 12.14
C GLY A 129 -5.95 7.70 12.76
N ASP A 130 -5.45 8.82 12.24
CA ASP A 130 -4.23 9.47 12.71
C ASP A 130 -4.44 10.16 14.08
N GLY A 131 -4.59 9.36 15.13
CA GLY A 131 -4.79 9.80 16.51
C GLY A 131 -6.23 10.16 16.89
N ARG A 132 -7.19 10.13 15.95
CA ARG A 132 -8.61 10.45 16.21
C ARG A 132 -9.56 9.32 15.82
N TRP A 133 -10.57 9.10 16.65
CA TRP A 133 -11.65 8.14 16.36
C TRP A 133 -12.64 8.70 15.33
N GLY A 134 -13.07 7.85 14.40
CA GLY A 134 -14.00 8.23 13.33
C GLY A 134 -13.34 8.92 12.15
N GLU A 135 -12.03 9.14 12.21
CA GLU A 135 -11.24 9.60 11.08
C GLU A 135 -10.67 8.41 10.33
N ALA A 136 -10.82 8.41 9.01
CA ALA A 136 -10.23 7.40 8.13
C ALA A 136 -9.54 8.12 6.97
N PHE A 137 -8.29 7.72 6.69
CA PHE A 137 -7.63 8.14 5.46
C PHE A 137 -8.04 7.16 4.35
N ILE A 138 -8.87 7.65 3.42
CA ILE A 138 -9.41 6.85 2.32
C ILE A 138 -8.69 7.22 1.04
N THR A 139 -8.14 6.22 0.38
CA THR A 139 -7.59 6.32 -0.98
C THR A 139 -8.32 5.34 -1.89
N SER A 140 -8.29 5.59 -3.20
CA SER A 140 -8.85 4.67 -4.19
C SER A 140 -7.75 3.98 -5.01
N TYR A 141 -8.09 2.82 -5.55
CA TYR A 141 -7.30 2.10 -6.54
C TYR A 141 -8.21 1.68 -7.68
N TYR A 142 -7.63 1.34 -8.83
CA TYR A 142 -8.38 0.84 -9.99
C TYR A 142 -7.52 -0.14 -10.81
N ASP A 143 -8.17 -0.86 -11.73
CA ASP A 143 -7.51 -1.76 -12.68
C ASP A 143 -7.39 -1.02 -14.04
N PRO A 144 -6.23 -0.38 -14.35
CA PRO A 144 -6.06 0.40 -15.57
C PRO A 144 -6.12 -0.46 -16.83
N ILE A 145 -6.77 0.03 -17.88
CA ILE A 145 -6.66 -0.52 -19.23
C ILE A 145 -5.55 0.25 -19.95
N ILE A 146 -4.49 -0.45 -20.37
CA ILE A 146 -3.35 0.16 -21.07
C ILE A 146 -3.17 -0.48 -22.46
N LYS A 147 -2.80 0.32 -23.45
CA LYS A 147 -2.50 -0.18 -24.80
C LYS A 147 -1.17 -0.92 -24.79
N ALA A 148 -1.09 -2.04 -25.50
CA ALA A 148 0.11 -2.86 -25.55
C ALA A 148 0.30 -3.53 -26.91
N ASN A 149 1.55 -3.88 -27.23
CA ASN A 149 1.91 -4.66 -28.42
C ASN A 149 2.60 -5.96 -28.02
N TYR A 150 2.44 -7.01 -28.86
CA TYR A 150 3.16 -8.28 -28.68
C TYR A 150 4.67 -8.17 -28.94
N LYS A 151 5.09 -7.13 -29.66
CA LYS A 151 6.49 -6.84 -30.02
C LYS A 151 6.75 -5.34 -29.78
N PRO A 152 8.00 -4.94 -29.48
CA PRO A 152 8.31 -3.54 -29.23
C PRO A 152 8.04 -2.69 -30.48
N THR A 153 7.50 -1.49 -30.29
CA THR A 153 7.32 -0.46 -31.31
C THR A 153 7.84 0.88 -30.81
N ALA A 154 7.81 1.91 -31.65
CA ALA A 154 8.17 3.26 -31.23
C ALA A 154 7.22 3.80 -30.13
N GLU A 155 5.92 3.50 -30.24
CA GLU A 155 4.90 3.89 -29.25
C GLU A 155 4.96 3.04 -27.98
N HIS A 156 5.25 1.74 -28.12
CA HIS A 156 5.30 0.78 -27.03
C HIS A 156 6.67 0.12 -26.94
N PRO A 157 7.72 0.84 -26.47
CA PRO A 157 9.08 0.34 -26.47
C PRO A 157 9.41 -0.51 -25.24
N ARG A 158 8.62 -0.40 -24.16
CA ARG A 158 8.99 -0.97 -22.85
C ARG A 158 8.33 -2.31 -22.60
N PRO A 159 9.09 -3.36 -22.23
CA PRO A 159 8.53 -4.67 -21.93
C PRO A 159 7.84 -4.70 -20.58
N ILE A 160 6.78 -5.51 -20.49
CA ILE A 160 6.15 -5.96 -19.25
C ILE A 160 6.66 -7.36 -18.97
N TYR A 161 7.34 -7.58 -17.86
CA TYR A 161 7.96 -8.87 -17.55
C TYR A 161 7.09 -9.79 -16.71
N THR A 162 7.17 -11.09 -16.97
CA THR A 162 6.80 -12.13 -15.98
C THR A 162 7.87 -12.25 -14.89
N ASN A 163 7.62 -13.05 -13.86
CA ASN A 163 8.57 -13.22 -12.77
C ASN A 163 9.91 -13.80 -13.27
N PRO A 164 11.06 -13.17 -12.95
CA PRO A 164 12.38 -13.68 -13.32
C PRO A 164 12.65 -15.05 -12.74
N ARG A 165 13.27 -15.93 -13.54
CA ARG A 165 13.55 -17.32 -13.13
C ARG A 165 14.67 -17.43 -12.09
N ASP A 166 15.54 -16.43 -12.03
CA ASP A 166 16.73 -16.36 -11.17
C ASP A 166 16.51 -15.51 -9.91
N MET A 167 15.30 -15.00 -9.68
CA MET A 167 14.96 -14.27 -8.47
C MET A 167 14.94 -15.22 -7.27
N VAL A 168 15.73 -14.88 -6.25
CA VAL A 168 15.81 -15.59 -4.98
C VAL A 168 15.15 -14.76 -3.89
N LEU A 169 14.29 -15.40 -3.11
CA LEU A 169 13.70 -14.83 -1.90
C LEU A 169 14.52 -15.26 -0.69
N VAL A 170 15.05 -14.30 0.06
CA VAL A 170 15.87 -14.54 1.25
C VAL A 170 15.07 -14.10 2.47
N LYS A 171 14.65 -15.06 3.30
CA LYS A 171 13.96 -14.82 4.57
C LYS A 171 14.99 -14.39 5.61
N LEU A 172 15.08 -13.09 5.89
CA LEU A 172 16.15 -12.57 6.75
C LEU A 172 16.01 -13.00 8.22
N ASP A 173 14.80 -13.27 8.70
CA ASP A 173 14.59 -13.72 10.09
C ASP A 173 15.16 -15.10 10.40
N GLU A 174 15.19 -16.00 9.41
CA GLU A 174 15.82 -17.32 9.58
C GLU A 174 17.32 -17.16 9.87
N PHE A 175 17.96 -16.14 9.30
CA PHE A 175 19.36 -15.82 9.59
C PHE A 175 19.52 -15.16 10.96
N ARG A 176 18.57 -14.33 11.39
CA ARG A 176 18.60 -13.67 12.70
C ARG A 176 18.57 -14.67 13.86
N GLN A 177 17.82 -15.77 13.71
CA GLN A 177 17.77 -16.84 14.72
C GLN A 177 19.14 -17.47 14.98
N VAL A 178 19.97 -17.59 13.93
CA VAL A 178 21.32 -18.17 14.00
C VAL A 178 22.39 -17.12 14.35
N PHE A 179 22.19 -15.88 13.92
CA PHE A 179 23.13 -14.77 14.12
C PHE A 179 22.49 -13.61 14.90
N PRO A 180 22.15 -13.79 16.19
CA PRO A 180 21.37 -12.81 16.97
C PRO A 180 22.10 -11.48 17.21
N ARG A 181 23.44 -11.47 17.11
CA ARG A 181 24.27 -10.25 17.23
C ARG A 181 24.37 -9.45 15.92
N TRP A 182 23.84 -9.96 14.82
CA TRP A 182 23.88 -9.29 13.53
C TRP A 182 22.74 -8.27 13.44
N SER A 183 22.88 -7.16 14.15
CA SER A 183 22.04 -5.97 14.01
C SER A 183 22.40 -5.16 12.75
N ILE A 184 22.62 -5.81 11.60
CA ILE A 184 23.04 -5.15 10.34
C ILE A 184 21.89 -4.49 9.57
N PHE A 185 20.69 -4.53 10.12
CA PHE A 185 19.50 -4.10 9.42
C PHE A 185 18.79 -3.07 10.30
N ASN A 186 19.16 -1.80 10.15
CA ASN A 186 18.22 -0.69 10.36
C ASN A 186 17.12 -0.83 9.29
N MET A 187 16.30 -1.87 9.41
CA MET A 187 15.17 -2.17 8.55
C MET A 187 13.90 -1.50 9.08
N SER A 188 14.04 -0.30 9.65
CA SER A 188 12.92 0.51 10.13
C SER A 188 11.90 0.80 9.03
N GLU A 189 12.31 0.75 7.76
CA GLU A 189 11.42 0.95 6.61
C GLU A 189 10.65 -0.31 6.19
N GLN A 190 11.13 -1.51 6.56
CA GLN A 190 10.37 -2.74 6.35
C GLN A 190 9.66 -3.10 7.66
N LYS A 191 8.51 -2.45 7.91
CA LYS A 191 7.58 -2.72 9.02
C LYS A 191 6.96 -4.14 8.99
N SER A 192 7.58 -5.10 8.30
CA SER A 192 7.14 -6.49 8.28
C SER A 192 7.82 -7.23 9.42
N SER A 193 7.04 -7.99 10.19
CA SER A 193 7.54 -8.96 11.17
C SER A 193 8.31 -10.13 10.52
N ALA A 194 8.31 -10.22 9.19
CA ALA A 194 9.08 -11.16 8.39
C ALA A 194 9.68 -10.50 7.13
N PRO A 195 10.83 -9.81 7.22
CA PRO A 195 11.45 -9.18 6.07
C PRO A 195 11.99 -10.20 5.07
N ILE A 196 11.60 -10.04 3.80
CA ILE A 196 12.06 -10.85 2.68
C ILE A 196 12.89 -9.97 1.75
N ALA A 197 14.21 -10.20 1.75
CA ALA A 197 15.09 -9.63 0.74
C ALA A 197 14.92 -10.38 -0.59
N ARG A 198 15.07 -9.65 -1.69
CA ARG A 198 14.99 -10.21 -3.04
C ARG A 198 16.32 -10.04 -3.73
N GLY A 199 16.85 -11.15 -4.21
CA GLY A 199 18.19 -11.21 -4.75
C GLY A 199 18.29 -12.01 -6.03
N ARG A 200 19.47 -12.03 -6.60
CA ARG A 200 19.87 -12.81 -7.78
C ARG A 200 21.15 -13.57 -7.46
N LEU A 201 21.31 -14.73 -8.09
CA LEU A 201 22.51 -15.56 -7.90
C LEU A 201 23.57 -15.19 -8.93
N LEU A 202 24.79 -14.93 -8.45
CA LEU A 202 25.96 -14.74 -9.31
C LEU A 202 27.10 -15.62 -8.84
N LYS A 203 27.74 -16.31 -9.78
CA LYS A 203 28.94 -17.10 -9.50
C LYS A 203 30.17 -16.20 -9.60
N ARG A 204 30.94 -16.08 -8.52
CA ARG A 204 32.24 -15.39 -8.49
C ARG A 204 33.29 -16.34 -7.95
N ASN A 205 34.38 -16.55 -8.69
CA ASN A 205 35.50 -17.41 -8.31
C ASN A 205 35.08 -18.82 -7.84
N GLY A 206 34.12 -19.44 -8.55
CA GLY A 206 33.61 -20.77 -8.18
C GLY A 206 32.52 -20.78 -7.11
N VAL A 207 32.34 -19.68 -6.37
CA VAL A 207 31.37 -19.55 -5.28
C VAL A 207 30.09 -18.89 -5.77
N GLN A 208 28.94 -19.39 -5.32
CA GLN A 208 27.64 -18.79 -5.59
C GLN A 208 27.31 -17.76 -4.51
N LEU A 209 27.08 -16.52 -4.93
CA LEU A 209 26.76 -15.40 -4.05
C LEU A 209 25.38 -14.84 -4.40
N VAL A 210 24.67 -14.34 -3.37
CA VAL A 210 23.41 -13.62 -3.54
C VAL A 210 23.70 -12.12 -3.56
N PHE A 211 23.26 -11.45 -4.62
CA PHE A 211 23.26 -9.99 -4.73
C PHE A 211 21.81 -9.47 -4.70
N PRO A 212 21.55 -8.19 -4.37
CA PRO A 212 20.22 -7.60 -4.51
C PRO A 212 19.64 -7.82 -5.91
N PHE A 213 18.32 -7.86 -6.09
CA PHE A 213 17.75 -7.92 -7.44
C PHE A 213 17.96 -6.59 -8.19
N TYR A 214 17.78 -6.58 -9.51
CA TYR A 214 17.97 -5.38 -10.32
C TYR A 214 17.01 -4.25 -9.93
N SER A 215 17.53 -3.03 -9.83
CA SER A 215 16.78 -1.79 -9.64
C SER A 215 15.93 -1.45 -10.87
N ARG A 216 14.97 -0.53 -10.73
CA ARG A 216 14.17 -0.04 -11.88
C ARG A 216 15.07 0.48 -13.00
N PHE A 217 16.09 1.26 -12.67
CA PHE A 217 17.03 1.80 -13.66
C PHE A 217 17.79 0.69 -14.41
N GLU A 218 18.27 -0.33 -13.71
CA GLU A 218 18.94 -1.47 -14.34
C GLU A 218 17.99 -2.28 -15.25
N LEU A 219 16.74 -2.44 -14.84
CA LEU A 219 15.72 -3.14 -15.63
C LEU A 219 15.30 -2.34 -16.87
N ASP A 220 14.91 -1.08 -16.69
CA ASP A 220 14.30 -0.25 -17.73
C ASP A 220 15.38 0.37 -18.63
N THR A 221 16.46 0.91 -18.07
CA THR A 221 17.47 1.67 -18.85
C THR A 221 18.59 0.78 -19.36
N LEU A 222 19.16 -0.07 -18.49
CA LEU A 222 20.28 -0.93 -18.87
C LEU A 222 19.85 -2.24 -19.54
N GLY A 223 18.57 -2.60 -19.44
CA GLY A 223 18.01 -3.78 -20.10
C GLY A 223 18.55 -5.09 -19.56
N MET A 224 18.81 -5.18 -18.25
CA MET A 224 19.43 -6.36 -17.61
C MET A 224 18.62 -7.67 -17.77
N MET A 225 17.35 -7.57 -18.21
CA MET A 225 16.48 -8.72 -18.47
C MET A 225 16.35 -9.09 -19.96
N ARG A 226 17.02 -8.36 -20.87
CA ARG A 226 16.94 -8.63 -22.32
C ARG A 226 17.45 -10.04 -22.65
N GLY A 227 16.77 -10.69 -23.57
CA GLY A 227 17.16 -12.02 -24.08
C GLY A 227 16.74 -13.19 -23.17
N GLN A 228 16.12 -12.93 -22.02
CA GLN A 228 15.64 -13.97 -21.12
C GLN A 228 14.28 -14.55 -21.50
N LYS A 229 13.60 -13.96 -22.51
CA LYS A 229 12.27 -14.38 -23.00
C LYS A 229 11.22 -14.36 -21.88
N LEU A 230 11.18 -13.24 -21.16
CA LEU A 230 10.27 -13.01 -20.03
C LEU A 230 9.22 -11.94 -20.34
N GLU A 231 9.29 -11.33 -21.52
CA GLU A 231 8.40 -10.27 -21.98
C GLU A 231 7.00 -10.84 -22.26
N LEU A 232 5.99 -10.34 -21.57
CA LEU A 232 4.57 -10.66 -21.77
C LEU A 232 3.96 -9.80 -22.88
N ALA A 233 4.32 -8.53 -22.90
CA ALA A 233 3.89 -7.53 -23.88
C ALA A 233 4.82 -6.31 -23.79
N TYR A 234 4.57 -5.31 -24.63
CA TYR A 234 5.26 -4.02 -24.61
C TYR A 234 4.24 -2.89 -24.56
N ALA A 235 4.50 -1.85 -23.77
CA ALA A 235 3.58 -0.72 -23.61
C ALA A 235 4.35 0.59 -23.36
N ASP A 236 3.62 1.69 -23.20
CA ASP A 236 4.15 2.99 -22.81
C ASP A 236 4.77 2.93 -21.39
N PRO A 237 5.96 3.51 -21.16
CA PRO A 237 6.63 3.48 -19.85
C PRO A 237 5.80 4.08 -18.70
N ILE A 238 5.06 5.16 -18.96
CA ILE A 238 4.28 5.86 -17.95
C ILE A 238 3.06 5.01 -17.60
N ASP A 239 2.39 4.42 -18.60
CA ASP A 239 1.26 3.54 -18.38
C ASP A 239 1.66 2.26 -17.62
N ILE A 240 2.83 1.68 -17.92
CA ILE A 240 3.40 0.57 -17.15
C ILE A 240 3.67 0.99 -15.70
N PHE A 241 4.26 2.17 -15.49
CA PHE A 241 4.55 2.69 -14.15
C PHE A 241 3.29 2.86 -13.31
N VAL A 242 2.24 3.45 -13.88
CA VAL A 242 0.93 3.59 -13.22
C VAL A 242 0.35 2.22 -12.86
N MET A 243 0.35 1.29 -13.82
CA MET A 243 -0.13 -0.07 -13.60
C MET A 243 0.65 -0.79 -12.49
N GLN A 244 1.97 -0.58 -12.39
CA GLN A 244 2.79 -1.15 -11.33
C GLN A 244 2.49 -0.55 -9.96
N ILE A 245 2.10 0.74 -9.88
CA ILE A 245 1.59 1.35 -8.63
C ILE A 245 0.26 0.71 -8.23
N GLN A 246 -0.66 0.50 -9.17
CA GLN A 246 -1.96 -0.12 -8.90
C GLN A 246 -1.84 -1.62 -8.57
N GLY A 247 -0.81 -2.29 -9.07
CA GLY A 247 -0.54 -3.72 -8.82
C GLY A 247 -1.28 -4.69 -9.74
N SER A 248 -2.12 -4.19 -10.64
CA SER A 248 -2.79 -4.96 -11.69
C SER A 248 -3.15 -4.06 -12.86
N GLY A 249 -3.46 -4.66 -14.01
CA GLY A 249 -3.94 -3.94 -15.18
C GLY A 249 -4.52 -4.87 -16.24
N THR A 250 -5.18 -4.29 -17.23
CA THR A 250 -5.66 -4.98 -18.41
C THR A 250 -4.94 -4.45 -19.64
N LEU A 251 -4.23 -5.32 -20.35
CA LEU A 251 -3.58 -4.99 -21.61
C LEU A 251 -4.59 -5.08 -22.74
N GLU A 252 -4.66 -4.06 -23.59
CA GLU A 252 -5.45 -4.06 -24.81
C GLU A 252 -4.52 -4.05 -26.04
N PHE A 253 -4.63 -5.09 -26.87
CA PHE A 253 -3.81 -5.29 -28.05
C PHE A 253 -4.47 -4.75 -29.32
N PRO A 254 -3.70 -4.51 -30.42
CA PRO A 254 -4.26 -3.97 -31.67
C PRO A 254 -5.30 -4.87 -32.35
N ASP A 255 -5.31 -6.17 -32.03
CA ASP A 255 -6.31 -7.14 -32.51
C ASP A 255 -7.60 -7.12 -31.67
N GLY A 256 -7.73 -6.19 -30.72
CA GLY A 256 -8.87 -6.04 -29.82
C GLY A 256 -8.88 -7.04 -28.67
N LYS A 257 -7.90 -7.95 -28.58
CA LYS A 257 -7.80 -8.87 -27.46
C LYS A 257 -7.39 -8.13 -26.20
N ARG A 258 -7.95 -8.59 -25.08
CA ARG A 258 -7.61 -8.09 -23.75
C ARG A 258 -6.99 -9.18 -22.90
N LEU A 259 -5.91 -8.84 -22.19
CA LEU A 259 -5.24 -9.71 -21.23
C LEU A 259 -5.14 -9.02 -19.88
N ARG A 260 -5.86 -9.54 -18.88
CA ARG A 260 -5.71 -9.09 -17.51
C ARG A 260 -4.43 -9.65 -16.91
N ILE A 261 -3.62 -8.80 -16.31
CA ILE A 261 -2.41 -9.16 -15.58
C ILE A 261 -2.48 -8.67 -14.14
N GLY A 262 -1.94 -9.47 -13.23
CA GLY A 262 -1.92 -9.17 -11.80
C GLY A 262 -0.50 -9.24 -11.24
N TYR A 263 -0.33 -8.66 -10.05
CA TYR A 263 0.92 -8.72 -9.30
C TYR A 263 1.41 -10.17 -9.12
N ALA A 264 2.68 -10.39 -9.48
CA ALA A 264 3.37 -11.66 -9.27
C ALA A 264 4.52 -11.54 -8.25
N SER A 265 5.35 -10.51 -8.39
CA SER A 265 6.49 -10.22 -7.52
C SER A 265 6.95 -8.76 -7.68
N GLN A 266 7.96 -8.37 -6.91
CA GLN A 266 8.66 -7.08 -6.99
C GLN A 266 10.18 -7.32 -6.87
N ASN A 267 11.01 -6.30 -7.09
CA ASN A 267 12.47 -6.43 -7.01
C ASN A 267 13.06 -6.19 -5.60
N GLY A 268 12.23 -5.81 -4.61
CA GLY A 268 12.66 -5.63 -3.21
C GLY A 268 13.35 -4.31 -2.91
N HIS A 269 13.41 -3.38 -3.88
CA HIS A 269 13.87 -2.01 -3.67
C HIS A 269 12.75 -1.15 -3.04
N PRO A 270 13.08 -0.14 -2.22
CA PRO A 270 12.08 0.73 -1.60
C PRO A 270 11.27 1.50 -2.66
N TYR A 271 9.98 1.66 -2.41
CA TYR A 271 9.14 2.53 -3.23
C TYR A 271 9.46 3.99 -2.93
N PHE A 272 9.81 4.75 -3.97
CA PHE A 272 9.96 6.19 -3.89
C PHE A 272 8.77 6.87 -4.55
N ALA A 273 8.03 7.66 -3.77
CA ALA A 273 6.84 8.36 -4.26
C ALA A 273 7.25 9.47 -5.24
N ILE A 274 6.98 9.28 -6.53
CA ILE A 274 7.38 10.21 -7.59
C ILE A 274 6.80 11.61 -7.40
N GLY A 275 5.61 11.73 -6.81
CA GLY A 275 5.02 13.02 -6.45
C GLY A 275 5.91 13.87 -5.53
N LYS A 276 6.82 13.26 -4.74
CA LYS A 276 7.82 14.00 -3.96
C LYS A 276 8.85 14.73 -4.83
N LEU A 277 9.21 14.16 -5.99
CA LEU A 277 10.12 14.80 -6.96
C LEU A 277 9.41 15.91 -7.75
N LEU A 278 8.10 15.82 -7.87
CA LEU A 278 7.29 16.74 -8.66
C LEU A 278 6.71 17.91 -7.83
N LYS A 279 7.10 18.07 -6.56
CA LYS A 279 6.54 19.12 -5.69
C LYS A 279 6.78 20.54 -6.19
N ASP A 280 7.91 20.77 -6.86
CA ASP A 280 8.24 22.08 -7.44
C ASP A 280 7.46 22.38 -8.73
N ARG A 281 6.78 21.36 -9.29
CA ARG A 281 6.01 21.42 -10.54
C ARG A 281 4.51 21.30 -10.31
N ILE A 282 4.11 20.49 -9.32
CA ILE A 282 2.73 20.22 -8.95
C ILE A 282 2.53 20.62 -7.48
N PRO A 283 1.70 21.64 -7.20
CA PRO A 283 1.34 22.01 -5.84
C PRO A 283 0.76 20.82 -5.06
N THR A 284 1.06 20.74 -3.76
CA THR A 284 0.69 19.57 -2.92
C THR A 284 -0.83 19.34 -2.91
N GLU A 285 -1.61 20.42 -2.94
CA GLU A 285 -3.08 20.41 -2.94
C GLU A 285 -3.68 19.84 -4.23
N ARG A 286 -2.89 19.83 -5.31
CA ARG A 286 -3.27 19.29 -6.62
C ARG A 286 -2.56 17.97 -6.94
N MET A 287 -1.78 17.42 -6.00
CA MET A 287 -1.01 16.21 -6.19
C MET A 287 -1.95 15.00 -6.32
N SER A 288 -2.21 14.61 -7.56
CA SER A 288 -3.03 13.45 -7.91
C SER A 288 -2.32 12.57 -8.94
N MET A 289 -2.78 11.33 -9.08
CA MET A 289 -2.23 10.41 -10.08
C MET A 289 -2.35 10.99 -11.50
N GLN A 290 -3.46 11.66 -11.79
CA GLN A 290 -3.71 12.33 -13.06
C GLN A 290 -2.76 13.50 -13.29
N ALA A 291 -2.53 14.34 -12.27
CA ALA A 291 -1.59 15.45 -12.36
C ALA A 291 -0.15 14.95 -12.58
N ILE A 292 0.25 13.90 -11.85
CA ILE A 292 1.57 13.27 -12.01
C ILE A 292 1.75 12.74 -13.44
N VAL A 293 0.79 11.97 -13.96
CA VAL A 293 0.86 11.43 -15.33
C VAL A 293 0.90 12.55 -16.37
N SER A 294 0.06 13.57 -16.20
CA SER A 294 0.03 14.72 -17.10
C SER A 294 1.38 15.44 -17.12
N GLU A 295 1.97 15.68 -15.95
CA GLU A 295 3.28 16.33 -15.85
C GLU A 295 4.37 15.46 -16.51
N MET A 296 4.44 14.17 -16.18
CA MET A 296 5.42 13.24 -16.77
C MET A 296 5.34 13.18 -18.30
N ARG A 297 4.12 13.23 -18.88
CA ARG A 297 3.91 13.19 -20.33
C ARG A 297 4.34 14.49 -21.04
N ASN A 298 4.39 15.61 -20.32
CA ASN A 298 4.77 16.92 -20.85
C ASN A 298 6.25 17.26 -20.64
N MET A 299 6.99 16.44 -19.90
CA MET A 299 8.42 16.62 -19.70
C MET A 299 9.20 16.43 -21.01
N SER A 300 10.21 17.27 -21.22
CA SER A 300 11.17 17.06 -22.30
C SER A 300 12.00 15.81 -22.03
N SER A 301 12.62 15.26 -23.06
CA SER A 301 13.54 14.12 -22.95
C SER A 301 14.82 14.41 -22.13
N GLU A 302 15.09 15.68 -21.79
CA GLU A 302 16.19 16.06 -20.87
C GLU A 302 15.75 16.06 -19.40
N ASP A 303 14.45 16.24 -19.14
CA ASP A 303 13.83 16.26 -17.82
C ASP A 303 13.27 14.88 -17.38
N ALA A 304 13.10 13.94 -18.33
CA ALA A 304 12.43 12.63 -18.16
C ALA A 304 13.41 11.47 -17.91
#